data_AF-A0A1F4VLF2-F1
#
_entry.id   AF-A0A1F4VLF2-F1
#
_cell.length_a   1.000
_cell.length_b   1.000
_cell.length_c   1.000
_cell.angle_alpha   90.00
_cell.angle_beta   90.00
_cell.angle_gamma   90.00
#
_symmetry.space_group_name_H-M   'P 1'
#
loop_
_entity.id
_entity.type
_entity.pdbx_description
1 polymer ?
#
loop_
_entity_poly.entity_id
_entity_poly.type
_entity_poly.pdbx_seq_one_letter_code
_entity_poly.pdbx_strand_id
1 'polypeptide(L)'
;MKLLVTARESENILEESDTLLRSLYKVEDGNFDNEYPRTTSIKPLFEELHVDVSNKQQVEKALNDIRDTIKDSQKIQLTVAFVPNEKFLDKLKIWTEQNVGTNVILDIQTDLGILGGVKLVFNGLYKDFSLIAKLSNYFKEYNNVSQLPR
;
A
#
# COMPACT_ATOMS: atom_id res chain seq x y z
N MET A 1 -8.36 -13.54 2.03
CA MET A 1 -7.94 -12.61 0.96
C MET A 1 -6.51 -12.22 1.22
N LYS A 2 -5.63 -12.27 0.20
CA LYS A 2 -4.28 -11.73 0.32
C LYS A 2 -4.26 -10.29 -0.18
N LEU A 3 -4.11 -9.32 0.72
CA LEU A 3 -4.02 -7.91 0.31
C LEU A 3 -2.57 -7.43 0.31
N LEU A 4 -2.05 -7.04 -0.84
CA LEU A 4 -0.75 -6.38 -0.95
C LEU A 4 -0.82 -5.29 -2.01
N VAL A 5 -1.05 -4.08 -1.54
CA VAL A 5 -1.36 -2.92 -2.37
C VAL A 5 -0.62 -1.68 -1.89
N THR A 6 -0.50 -0.68 -2.74
CA THR A 6 -0.05 0.64 -2.35
C THR A 6 -1.14 1.40 -1.60
N ALA A 7 -0.76 2.44 -0.85
CA ALA A 7 -1.72 3.33 -0.19
C ALA A 7 -2.77 3.89 -1.18
N ARG A 8 -2.31 4.32 -2.36
CA ARG A 8 -3.18 4.81 -3.44
C ARG A 8 -4.17 3.75 -3.94
N GLU A 9 -3.69 2.53 -4.18
CA GLU A 9 -4.56 1.42 -4.58
C GLU A 9 -5.60 1.11 -3.49
N SER A 10 -5.20 1.12 -2.21
CA SER A 10 -6.14 0.90 -1.10
C SER A 10 -7.21 1.99 -1.01
N GLU A 11 -6.86 3.26 -1.26
CA GLU A 11 -7.81 4.37 -1.32
C GLU A 11 -8.83 4.16 -2.45
N ASN A 12 -8.36 3.83 -3.66
CA ASN A 12 -9.25 3.53 -4.79
C ASN A 12 -10.20 2.37 -4.49
N ILE A 13 -9.71 1.30 -3.84
CA ILE A 13 -10.55 0.15 -3.46
C ILE A 13 -11.62 0.57 -2.45
N LEU A 14 -11.28 1.38 -1.45
CA LEU A 14 -12.24 1.88 -0.46
C LEU A 14 -13.29 2.78 -1.09
N GLU A 15 -12.89 3.69 -1.99
CA GLU A 15 -13.81 4.58 -2.70
C GLU A 15 -14.78 3.81 -3.60
N GLU A 16 -14.27 2.84 -4.38
CA GLU A 16 -15.10 1.95 -5.18
C GLU A 16 -16.04 1.14 -4.27
N SER A 17 -15.57 0.71 -3.08
CA SER A 17 -16.35 -0.15 -2.17
C SER A 17 -17.51 0.63 -1.57
N ASP A 18 -17.26 1.85 -1.12
CA ASP A 18 -18.28 2.74 -0.58
C ASP A 18 -19.30 3.13 -1.66
N THR A 19 -18.86 3.31 -2.91
CA THR A 19 -19.74 3.60 -4.05
C THR A 19 -20.67 2.41 -4.34
N LEU A 20 -20.11 1.20 -4.44
CA LEU A 20 -20.88 -0.01 -4.68
C LEU A 20 -21.86 -0.30 -3.54
N LEU A 21 -21.43 -0.17 -2.28
CA LEU A 21 -22.32 -0.34 -1.12
C LEU A 21 -23.50 0.63 -1.18
N ARG A 22 -23.25 1.92 -1.47
CA ARG A 22 -24.33 2.91 -1.59
C ARG A 22 -25.32 2.56 -2.67
N SER A 23 -24.86 2.04 -3.80
CA SER A 23 -25.77 1.60 -4.87
C SER A 23 -26.56 0.35 -4.49
N LEU A 24 -25.89 -0.63 -3.87
CA LEU A 24 -26.50 -1.86 -3.38
C LEU A 24 -27.68 -1.59 -2.43
N TYR A 25 -27.59 -0.54 -1.60
CA TYR A 25 -28.68 -0.13 -0.70
C TYR A 25 -29.76 0.74 -1.36
N LYS A 26 -29.42 1.50 -2.42
CA LYS A 26 -30.38 2.35 -3.14
C LYS A 26 -31.27 1.60 -4.11
N VAL A 27 -30.83 0.43 -4.58
CA VAL A 27 -31.58 -0.38 -5.53
C VAL A 27 -32.61 -1.23 -4.78
N GLU A 28 -33.87 -0.81 -4.83
CA GLU A 28 -35.03 -1.61 -4.38
C GLU A 28 -35.31 -2.80 -5.34
N ASP A 29 -34.91 -2.71 -6.62
CA ASP A 29 -35.25 -3.68 -7.69
C ASP A 29 -34.03 -4.13 -8.56
N GLY A 30 -33.10 -4.89 -7.97
CA GLY A 30 -32.28 -5.89 -8.70
C GLY A 30 -31.21 -5.45 -9.71
N ASN A 31 -30.89 -4.17 -9.89
CA ASN A 31 -30.03 -3.71 -11.00
C ASN A 31 -28.55 -3.40 -10.64
N PHE A 32 -27.98 -4.05 -9.61
CA PHE A 32 -26.57 -3.89 -9.20
C PHE A 32 -25.57 -4.26 -10.32
N ASP A 33 -25.95 -5.19 -11.20
CA ASP A 33 -25.13 -5.68 -12.32
C ASP A 33 -24.68 -4.58 -13.30
N ASN A 34 -25.32 -3.41 -13.31
CA ASN A 34 -24.94 -2.31 -14.21
C ASN A 34 -23.77 -1.44 -13.68
N GLU A 35 -23.49 -1.48 -12.38
CA GLU A 35 -22.42 -0.68 -11.76
C GLU A 35 -21.12 -1.46 -11.57
N TYR A 36 -21.21 -2.77 -11.26
CA TYR A 36 -20.04 -3.63 -11.09
C TYR A 36 -19.03 -3.58 -12.26
N PRO A 37 -19.43 -3.58 -13.55
CA PRO A 37 -18.51 -3.57 -14.68
C PRO A 37 -17.62 -2.33 -14.76
N ARG A 38 -17.94 -1.26 -14.00
CA ARG A 38 -17.20 0.01 -14.01
C ARG A 38 -16.11 0.07 -12.93
N THR A 39 -16.06 -0.92 -12.04
CA THR A 39 -15.05 -1.00 -10.98
C THR A 39 -13.81 -1.73 -11.46
N THR A 40 -12.64 -1.08 -11.35
CA THR A 40 -11.38 -1.63 -11.88
C THR A 40 -10.53 -2.20 -10.74
N SER A 41 -10.60 -1.58 -9.57
CA SER A 41 -9.78 -1.93 -8.41
C SER A 41 -10.40 -3.09 -7.60
N ILE A 42 -11.73 -3.17 -7.55
CA ILE A 42 -12.46 -4.22 -6.80
C ILE A 42 -12.61 -5.52 -7.57
N LYS A 43 -12.77 -5.45 -8.89
CA LYS A 43 -12.98 -6.61 -9.75
C LYS A 43 -12.01 -7.78 -9.48
N PRO A 44 -10.67 -7.59 -9.42
CA PRO A 44 -9.76 -8.69 -9.13
C PRO A 44 -9.99 -9.31 -7.73
N LEU A 45 -10.43 -8.54 -6.74
CA LEU A 45 -10.73 -9.04 -5.40
C LEU A 45 -12.01 -9.87 -5.39
N PHE A 46 -13.03 -9.46 -6.13
CA PHE A 46 -14.27 -10.23 -6.29
C PHE A 46 -14.01 -11.55 -7.02
N GLU A 47 -13.14 -11.53 -8.03
CA GLU A 47 -12.70 -12.74 -8.74
C GLU A 47 -11.92 -13.69 -7.81
N GLU A 48 -11.00 -13.18 -6.98
CA GLU A 48 -10.29 -13.98 -5.96
C GLU A 48 -11.25 -14.59 -4.92
N LEU A 49 -12.27 -13.84 -4.51
CA LEU A 49 -13.25 -14.25 -3.51
C LEU A 49 -14.41 -15.07 -4.09
N HIS A 50 -14.46 -15.27 -5.42
CA HIS A 50 -15.55 -15.94 -6.14
C HIS A 50 -16.94 -15.39 -5.80
N VAL A 51 -17.06 -14.05 -5.73
CA VAL A 51 -18.31 -13.38 -5.37
C VAL A 51 -19.33 -13.50 -6.51
N ASP A 52 -20.52 -14.02 -6.21
CA ASP A 52 -21.66 -13.92 -7.10
C ASP A 52 -22.25 -12.50 -7.03
N VAL A 53 -22.00 -11.70 -8.06
CA VAL A 53 -22.41 -10.28 -8.12
C VAL A 53 -23.93 -10.09 -8.22
N SER A 54 -24.66 -11.12 -8.66
CA SER A 54 -26.12 -11.10 -8.65
C SER A 54 -26.70 -11.36 -7.25
N ASN A 55 -25.88 -11.85 -6.31
CA ASN A 55 -26.28 -12.09 -4.93
C ASN A 55 -25.91 -10.89 -4.03
N LYS A 56 -26.92 -10.06 -3.73
CA LYS A 56 -26.79 -8.88 -2.87
C LYS A 56 -26.07 -9.14 -1.54
N GLN A 57 -26.39 -10.24 -0.86
CA GLN A 57 -25.81 -10.55 0.45
C GLN A 57 -24.33 -10.92 0.33
N GLN A 58 -23.94 -11.65 -0.72
CA GLN A 58 -22.54 -11.97 -0.96
C GLN A 58 -21.72 -10.74 -1.30
N VAL A 59 -22.25 -9.86 -2.16
CA VAL A 59 -21.62 -8.60 -2.51
C VAL A 59 -21.43 -7.72 -1.27
N GLU A 60 -22.47 -7.52 -0.48
CA GLU A 60 -22.41 -6.69 0.73
C GLU A 60 -21.35 -7.22 1.69
N LYS A 61 -21.35 -8.53 1.93
CA LYS A 61 -20.36 -9.18 2.78
C LYS A 61 -18.95 -8.98 2.24
N ALA A 62 -18.72 -9.24 0.95
CA ALA A 62 -17.41 -9.10 0.34
C ALA A 62 -16.86 -7.66 0.43
N LEU A 63 -17.70 -6.67 0.18
CA LEU A 63 -17.32 -5.26 0.29
C LEU A 63 -16.95 -4.87 1.72
N ASN A 64 -17.70 -5.34 2.71
CA ASN A 64 -17.36 -5.11 4.12
C ASN A 64 -16.07 -5.86 4.52
N ASP A 65 -15.91 -7.13 4.13
CA ASP A 65 -14.70 -7.92 4.38
C ASP A 65 -13.46 -7.25 3.76
N ILE A 66 -13.58 -6.66 2.56
CA ILE A 66 -12.51 -5.89 1.91
C ILE A 66 -12.15 -4.65 2.74
N ARG A 67 -13.15 -3.87 3.17
CA ARG A 67 -12.93 -2.66 3.99
C ARG A 67 -12.26 -2.98 5.31
N ASP A 68 -12.71 -4.04 5.99
CA ASP A 68 -12.13 -4.49 7.25
C ASP A 68 -10.70 -5.00 7.04
N THR A 69 -10.43 -5.75 5.96
CA THR A 69 -9.08 -6.19 5.63
C THR A 69 -8.12 -5.02 5.39
N ILE A 70 -8.56 -4.00 4.64
CA ILE A 70 -7.76 -2.77 4.42
C ILE A 70 -7.48 -2.05 5.73
N LYS A 71 -8.49 -1.94 6.61
CA LYS A 71 -8.37 -1.28 7.90
C LYS A 71 -7.41 -2.00 8.84
N ASP A 72 -7.42 -3.32 8.83
CA ASP A 72 -6.58 -4.16 9.69
C ASP A 72 -5.20 -4.46 9.06
N SER A 73 -4.93 -3.98 7.85
CA SER A 73 -3.66 -4.17 7.15
C SER A 73 -2.51 -3.45 7.84
N GLN A 74 -1.34 -4.10 7.86
CA GLN A 74 -0.14 -3.45 8.35
C GLN A 74 0.35 -2.41 7.33
N LYS A 75 0.75 -1.24 7.81
CA LYS A 75 1.28 -0.17 6.95
C LYS A 75 2.80 -0.15 7.00
N ILE A 76 3.44 -0.27 5.84
CA ILE A 76 4.87 -0.02 5.66
C ILE A 76 5.03 1.30 4.93
N GLN A 77 5.67 2.28 5.57
CA GLN A 77 6.02 3.53 4.93
C GLN A 77 7.46 3.48 4.42
N LEU A 78 7.64 3.80 3.15
CA LEU A 78 8.92 3.82 2.45
C LEU A 78 9.12 5.21 1.86
N THR A 79 10.21 5.87 2.22
CA THR A 79 10.62 7.12 1.56
C THR A 79 11.78 6.85 0.62
N VAL A 80 11.59 7.12 -0.67
CA VAL A 80 12.58 6.90 -1.74
C VAL A 80 13.01 8.20 -2.41
N ALA A 81 14.19 8.20 -3.02
CA ALA A 81 14.79 9.37 -3.67
C ALA A 81 14.34 9.60 -5.12
N PHE A 82 13.29 8.91 -5.57
CA PHE A 82 12.82 8.95 -6.96
C PHE A 82 11.33 8.63 -7.01
N VAL A 83 10.66 9.02 -8.10
CA VAL A 83 9.27 8.64 -8.35
C VAL A 83 9.24 7.18 -8.80
N PRO A 84 8.63 6.25 -8.03
CA PRO A 84 8.52 4.85 -8.42
C PRO A 84 7.77 4.68 -9.74
N ASN A 85 8.21 3.71 -10.55
CA ASN A 85 7.43 3.23 -11.69
C ASN A 85 6.78 1.87 -11.36
N GLU A 86 5.84 1.43 -12.18
CA GLU A 86 5.11 0.17 -11.98
C GLU A 86 6.04 -1.03 -11.78
N LYS A 87 7.09 -1.15 -12.61
CA LYS A 87 8.06 -2.25 -12.48
C LYS A 87 8.79 -2.26 -11.13
N PHE A 88 9.04 -1.09 -10.54
CA PHE A 88 9.61 -0.99 -9.20
C PHE A 88 8.57 -1.38 -8.14
N LEU A 89 7.33 -0.93 -8.28
CA LEU A 89 6.23 -1.29 -7.38
C LEU A 89 6.01 -2.80 -7.38
N ASP A 90 6.01 -3.46 -8.53
CA ASP A 90 5.86 -4.92 -8.63
C ASP A 90 6.98 -5.65 -7.89
N LYS A 91 8.23 -5.23 -8.09
CA LYS A 91 9.38 -5.80 -7.37
C LYS A 91 9.28 -5.59 -5.87
N LEU A 92 8.82 -4.41 -5.46
CA LEU A 92 8.64 -4.07 -4.05
C LEU A 92 7.52 -4.91 -3.42
N LYS A 93 6.41 -5.12 -4.14
CA LYS A 93 5.34 -6.03 -3.73
C LYS A 93 5.88 -7.45 -3.57
N ILE A 94 6.58 -8.00 -4.57
CA ILE A 94 7.20 -9.34 -4.47
C ILE A 94 8.14 -9.44 -3.26
N TRP A 95 9.01 -8.44 -3.06
CA TRP A 95 9.92 -8.42 -1.91
C TRP A 95 9.14 -8.38 -0.59
N THR A 96 8.08 -7.59 -0.50
CA THR A 96 7.25 -7.46 0.70
C THR A 96 6.53 -8.77 1.01
N GLU A 97 5.96 -9.43 0.00
CA GLU A 97 5.31 -10.74 0.16
C GLU A 97 6.29 -11.78 0.72
N GLN A 98 7.53 -11.78 0.22
CA GLN A 98 8.56 -12.76 0.62
C GLN A 98 9.14 -12.52 2.02
N ASN A 99 9.23 -11.25 2.46
CA ASN A 99 9.96 -10.88 3.68
C ASN A 99 9.05 -10.47 4.84
N VAL A 100 7.87 -9.95 4.55
CA VAL A 100 6.90 -9.46 5.53
C VAL A 100 5.64 -10.34 5.52
N GLY A 101 5.18 -10.70 4.33
CA GLY A 101 3.97 -11.48 4.12
C GLY A 101 2.88 -10.69 3.41
N THR A 102 1.64 -11.14 3.59
CA THR A 102 0.43 -10.55 2.99
C THR A 102 -0.33 -9.70 4.00
N ASN A 103 -1.36 -8.99 3.57
CA ASN A 103 -2.14 -8.03 4.37
C ASN A 103 -1.32 -6.77 4.74
N VAL A 104 -0.68 -6.19 3.73
CA VAL A 104 0.24 -5.06 3.87
C VAL A 104 -0.14 -3.95 2.89
N ILE A 105 -0.13 -2.71 3.38
CA ILE A 105 -0.25 -1.49 2.59
C ILE A 105 1.13 -0.82 2.49
N LEU A 106 1.60 -0.64 1.26
CA LEU A 106 2.84 0.06 0.93
C LEU A 106 2.56 1.56 0.74
N ASP A 107 2.95 2.38 1.71
CA ASP A 107 2.88 3.84 1.62
C ASP A 107 4.23 4.40 1.14
N ILE A 108 4.28 4.80 -0.12
CA ILE A 108 5.52 5.20 -0.77
C ILE A 108 5.54 6.71 -0.94
N GLN A 109 6.52 7.34 -0.30
CA GLN A 109 6.75 8.78 -0.33
C GLN A 109 8.04 9.08 -1.10
N THR A 110 8.08 10.23 -1.77
CA THR A 110 9.27 10.68 -2.49
C THR A 110 9.92 11.84 -1.74
N ASP A 111 11.22 11.69 -1.44
CA ASP A 111 12.06 12.74 -0.86
C ASP A 111 13.41 12.74 -1.59
N LEU A 112 13.60 13.69 -2.51
CA LEU A 112 14.85 13.84 -3.26
C LEU A 112 16.04 14.21 -2.34
N GLY A 113 15.78 14.73 -1.14
CA GLY A 113 16.79 15.12 -0.16
C GLY A 113 17.55 13.95 0.47
N ILE A 114 17.03 12.72 0.37
CA ILE A 114 17.75 11.53 0.86
C ILE A 114 18.91 11.13 -0.07
N LEU A 115 18.97 11.71 -1.28
CA LEU A 115 19.98 11.55 -2.35
C LEU A 115 20.13 10.13 -2.92
N GLY A 116 19.61 9.12 -2.24
CA GLY A 116 19.63 7.72 -2.62
C GLY A 116 19.31 6.82 -1.42
N GLY A 117 19.05 5.54 -1.68
CA GLY A 117 18.62 4.60 -0.64
C GLY A 117 17.15 4.76 -0.27
N VAL A 118 16.79 4.37 0.96
CA VAL A 118 15.40 4.34 1.43
C VAL A 118 15.33 4.62 2.93
N LYS A 119 14.28 5.31 3.37
CA LYS A 119 13.86 5.35 4.79
C LYS A 119 12.66 4.45 4.96
N LEU A 120 12.63 3.65 6.03
CA LEU A 120 11.56 2.69 6.29
C LEU A 120 10.96 2.91 7.67
N VAL A 121 9.63 2.94 7.73
CA VAL A 121 8.86 2.89 8.98
C VAL A 121 7.91 1.70 8.94
N PHE A 122 8.03 0.84 9.94
CA PHE A 122 7.17 -0.33 10.08
C PHE A 122 6.95 -0.64 11.56
N ASN A 123 5.69 -0.77 12.00
CA ASN A 123 5.33 -1.07 13.39
C ASN A 123 6.06 -0.17 14.42
N GLY A 124 6.17 1.12 14.12
CA GLY A 124 6.86 2.11 14.97
C GLY A 124 8.39 2.06 14.90
N LEU A 125 8.98 1.09 14.21
CA LEU A 125 10.42 1.02 13.98
C LEU A 125 10.81 1.90 12.79
N TYR A 126 11.71 2.83 13.03
CA TYR A 126 12.32 3.68 12.01
C TYR A 126 13.73 3.18 11.67
N LYS A 127 14.03 3.00 10.38
CA LYS A 127 15.39 2.75 9.89
C LYS A 127 15.70 3.66 8.70
N ASP A 128 16.83 4.35 8.78
CA ASP A 128 17.34 5.20 7.70
C ASP A 128 18.50 4.52 6.99
N PHE A 129 18.28 4.10 5.74
CA PHE A 129 19.30 3.55 4.85
C PHE A 129 19.69 4.53 3.75
N SER A 130 19.39 5.82 3.92
CA SER A 130 19.68 6.84 2.93
C SER A 130 21.17 7.12 2.76
N LEU A 131 21.51 7.60 1.56
CA LEU A 131 22.88 8.02 1.26
C LEU A 131 23.26 9.23 2.11
N ILE A 132 22.34 10.18 2.34
CA ILE A 132 22.61 11.35 3.18
C ILE A 132 22.95 10.97 4.62
N ALA A 133 22.30 9.95 5.19
CA ALA A 133 22.63 9.44 6.53
C ALA A 133 24.05 8.85 6.57
N LYS A 134 24.41 8.05 5.57
CA LYS A 134 25.76 7.47 5.44
C LYS A 134 26.84 8.55 5.31
N LEU A 135 26.63 9.53 4.44
CA LEU A 135 27.56 10.65 4.25
C LEU A 135 27.72 11.48 5.52
N SER A 136 26.60 11.77 6.20
CA SER A 136 26.62 12.52 7.46
C SER A 136 27.43 11.82 8.53
N ASN A 137 27.32 10.49 8.64
CA ASN A 137 28.11 9.70 9.59
C ASN A 137 29.59 9.70 9.20
N TYR A 138 29.91 9.51 7.92
CA TYR A 138 31.29 9.54 7.41
C TYR A 138 31.98 10.88 7.73
N PHE A 139 31.34 12.01 7.45
CA PHE A 139 31.93 13.32 7.72
C PHE A 139 32.06 13.63 9.22
N LYS A 140 31.14 13.14 10.06
CA LYS A 140 31.26 13.24 11.53
C LYS A 140 32.49 12.47 12.03
N GLU A 141 32.66 11.23 11.57
CA GLU A 141 33.83 10.42 11.92
C GLU A 141 35.12 11.07 11.45
N TYR A 142 35.17 11.54 10.20
CA TYR A 142 36.34 12.22 9.64
C TYR A 142 36.74 13.47 10.44
N ASN A 143 35.76 14.30 10.84
CA ASN A 143 36.01 15.49 11.64
C ASN A 143 36.54 15.13 13.04
N ASN A 144 36.04 14.06 13.65
CA ASN A 144 36.52 13.61 14.97
C ASN A 144 37.97 13.09 14.92
N VAL A 145 38.34 12.38 13.86
CA VAL A 145 39.72 11.89 13.67
C VAL A 145 40.69 13.05 13.37
N SER A 146 40.23 14.09 12.68
CA SER A 146 41.05 15.25 12.31
C SER A 146 41.35 16.21 13.47
N GLN A 147 40.67 16.06 14.62
CA GLN A 147 40.89 16.86 15.83
C GLN A 147 41.78 16.18 16.88
N LEU A 148 42.36 15.01 16.58
CA LEU A 148 43.38 14.41 17.45
C LEU A 148 44.65 15.28 17.46
N PRO A 149 45.22 15.60 18.63
CA PRO A 149 46.45 16.38 18.69
C PRO A 149 47.57 15.61 18.00
N ARG A 150 48.28 16.30 17.10
CA ARG A 150 49.48 15.78 16.42
C ARG A 150 50.65 15.65 17.38
#